data_AF-A0A929CPV7-F1
#
_entry.id   AF-A0A929CPV7-F1
#
_cell.length_a   1.000
_cell.length_b   1.000
_cell.length_c   1.000
_cell.angle_alpha   90.00
_cell.angle_beta   90.00
_cell.angle_gamma   90.00
#
_symmetry.space_group_name_H-M   'P 1'
#
loop_
_entity.id
_entity.type
_entity.pdbx_description
1 polymer ?
#
loop_
_entity_poly.entity_id
_entity_poly.type
_entity_poly.pdbx_seq_one_letter_code
_entity_poly.pdbx_strand_id
1 'polypeptide(L)'
;MFRKNSILLGVILGIFMPVVAYLILYFGLGLYEMLFNRELINENPSIKLISIGINLLVLRYYFVKLKYERTGKTILFMTFLYVIAFFLYY
;
A
#
# COMPACT_ATOMS: atom_id res chain seq x y z
N MET A 1 3.57 27.80 1.42
CA MET A 1 2.53 27.37 2.37
C MET A 1 1.67 26.27 1.73
N PHE A 2 2.22 25.07 1.53
CA PHE A 2 1.48 23.97 0.89
C PHE A 2 0.47 23.39 1.88
N ARG A 3 -0.79 23.23 1.45
CA ARG A 3 -1.86 22.54 2.18
C ARG A 3 -1.55 21.04 2.29
N LYS A 4 -0.51 20.69 3.06
CA LYS A 4 -0.01 19.31 3.19
C LYS A 4 -0.97 18.41 3.99
N ASN A 5 -1.91 18.98 4.73
CA ASN A 5 -3.00 18.26 5.40
C ASN A 5 -4.28 18.35 4.56
N SER A 6 -4.40 17.52 3.51
CA SER A 6 -5.53 17.54 2.58
C SER A 6 -6.05 16.15 2.29
N ILE A 7 -7.35 16.06 2.03
CA ILE A 7 -8.02 14.81 1.66
C ILE A 7 -7.43 14.26 0.35
N LEU A 8 -7.24 15.12 -0.64
CA LEU A 8 -6.67 14.73 -1.94
C LEU A 8 -5.30 14.06 -1.79
N LEU A 9 -4.41 14.63 -0.96
CA LEU A 9 -3.11 14.01 -0.70
C LEU A 9 -3.28 12.62 -0.06
N GLY A 10 -4.22 12.48 0.88
CA GLY A 10 -4.48 11.20 1.53
C GLY A 10 -5.04 10.15 0.58
N VAL A 11 -5.91 10.55 -0.36
CA VAL A 11 -6.43 9.67 -1.42
C VAL A 11 -5.29 9.20 -2.33
N ILE A 12 -4.49 10.14 -2.83
CA ILE A 12 -3.36 9.83 -3.71
C ILE A 12 -2.41 8.86 -3.01
N LEU A 13 -2.01 9.15 -1.77
CA LEU A 13 -1.09 8.27 -1.03
C LEU A 13 -1.71 6.92 -0.70
N GLY A 14 -2.97 6.87 -0.28
CA GLY A 14 -3.65 5.64 0.07
C GLY A 14 -3.83 4.67 -1.10
N ILE A 15 -3.91 5.18 -2.34
CA ILE A 15 -4.00 4.40 -3.59
C ILE A 15 -2.62 4.12 -4.18
N PHE A 16 -1.77 5.14 -4.23
CA PHE A 16 -0.48 5.05 -4.90
C PHE A 16 0.50 4.14 -4.16
N MET A 17 0.53 4.20 -2.83
CA MET A 17 1.53 3.47 -2.05
C MET A 17 1.37 1.94 -2.12
N PRO A 18 0.15 1.36 -2.05
CA PRO A 18 -0.03 -0.08 -2.26
C PRO A 18 0.32 -0.52 -3.67
N VAL A 19 0.01 0.29 -4.69
CA VAL A 19 0.34 -0.02 -6.09
C VAL A 19 1.86 -0.05 -6.29
N VAL A 20 2.56 0.96 -5.80
CA VAL A 20 4.04 1.00 -5.86
C VAL A 20 4.65 -0.16 -5.09
N ALA A 21 4.14 -0.47 -3.89
CA ALA A 21 4.60 -1.62 -3.11
C ALA A 21 4.41 -2.94 -3.86
N TYR A 22 3.25 -3.13 -4.50
CA TYR A 22 2.95 -4.31 -5.28
C TYR A 22 3.91 -4.47 -6.45
N LEU A 23 4.16 -3.40 -7.21
CA LEU A 23 5.11 -3.44 -8.33
C LEU A 23 6.51 -3.81 -7.85
N ILE A 24 6.99 -3.19 -6.76
CA ILE A 24 8.31 -3.49 -6.19
C ILE A 24 8.40 -4.97 -5.79
N LEU A 25 7.38 -5.50 -5.10
CA LEU A 25 7.36 -6.90 -4.66
C LEU A 25 7.26 -7.85 -5.86
N TYR A 26 6.42 -7.55 -6.83
CA TYR A 26 6.22 -8.39 -8.02
C TYR A 26 7.51 -8.50 -8.84
N PHE A 27 8.15 -7.37 -9.16
CA PHE A 27 9.42 -7.39 -9.90
C PHE A 27 10.57 -7.98 -9.07
N GLY A 28 10.63 -7.66 -7.77
CA GLY A 28 11.66 -8.20 -6.89
C GLY A 28 11.59 -9.72 -6.74
N LEU A 29 10.37 -10.26 -6.58
CA LEU A 29 10.15 -11.70 -6.55
C LEU A 29 10.43 -12.31 -7.92
N GLY A 30 10.06 -11.68 -9.03
CA GLY A 30 10.27 -12.24 -10.37
C GLY A 30 11.75 -12.36 -10.72
N LEU A 31 12.55 -11.38 -10.30
CA LEU A 31 14.02 -11.47 -10.38
C LEU A 31 14.56 -12.61 -9.51
N TYR A 32 14.00 -12.81 -8.31
CA TYR A 32 14.39 -13.92 -7.45
C TYR A 32 14.05 -15.28 -8.07
N GLU A 33 12.85 -15.45 -8.65
CA GLU A 33 12.47 -16.68 -9.34
C GLU A 33 13.43 -17.00 -10.49
N MET A 34 13.76 -15.99 -11.30
CA MET A 34 14.69 -16.13 -12.42
C MET A 34 16.10 -16.55 -11.97
N LEU A 35 16.57 -16.05 -10.82
CA LEU A 35 17.91 -16.33 -10.31
C LEU A 35 18.01 -17.69 -9.57
N PHE A 36 16.94 -18.10 -8.89
CA PHE A 36 16.97 -19.26 -7.99
C PHE A 36 16.10 -20.43 -8.46
N ASN A 37 15.41 -20.30 -9.60
CA ASN A 37 14.56 -21.31 -10.21
C ASN A 37 13.50 -21.87 -9.25
N ARG A 38 12.92 -20.98 -8.43
CA ARG A 38 11.83 -21.28 -7.48
C ARG A 38 10.60 -20.47 -7.84
N GLU A 39 9.43 -21.08 -7.75
CA GLU A 39 8.15 -20.40 -7.97
C GLU A 39 7.62 -19.84 -6.62
N LEU A 40 7.49 -18.52 -6.55
CA LEU A 40 6.98 -17.74 -5.41
C LEU A 40 5.81 -16.82 -5.79
N ILE A 41 5.72 -16.40 -7.05
CA ILE A 41 4.72 -15.49 -7.59
C ILE A 41 3.41 -16.20 -7.89
N ASN A 42 3.45 -17.51 -8.17
CA ASN A 42 2.29 -18.28 -8.62
C ASN A 42 1.10 -18.09 -7.66
N GLU A 43 0.16 -17.26 -8.14
CA GLU A 43 -1.15 -16.95 -7.57
C GLU A 43 -1.22 -16.64 -6.07
N ASN A 44 -0.13 -16.17 -5.44
CA ASN A 44 -0.14 -15.94 -4.00
C ASN A 44 -0.86 -14.62 -3.64
N PRO A 45 -2.08 -14.65 -3.08
CA PRO A 45 -2.83 -13.44 -2.74
C PRO A 45 -2.13 -12.65 -1.62
N SER A 46 -1.20 -13.27 -0.89
CA SER A 46 -0.44 -12.64 0.19
C SER A 46 0.36 -11.43 -0.29
N ILE A 47 0.86 -11.44 -1.54
CA ILE A 47 1.63 -10.30 -2.08
C ILE A 47 0.76 -9.04 -2.14
N LYS A 48 -0.52 -9.18 -2.54
CA LYS A 48 -1.48 -8.07 -2.58
C LYS A 48 -1.79 -7.57 -1.18
N LEU A 49 -2.01 -8.48 -0.23
CA LEU A 49 -2.28 -8.12 1.16
C LEU A 49 -1.09 -7.38 1.82
N ILE A 50 0.13 -7.87 1.60
CA ILE A 50 1.37 -7.24 2.09
C ILE A 50 1.51 -5.83 1.49
N SER A 51 1.19 -5.68 0.21
CA SER A 51 1.23 -4.38 -0.47
C SER A 51 0.26 -3.38 0.13
N ILE A 52 -0.96 -3.81 0.50
CA ILE A 52 -1.91 -2.98 1.25
C ILE A 52 -1.35 -2.62 2.63
N GLY A 53 -0.67 -3.57 3.30
CA GLY A 53 -0.02 -3.36 4.60
C GLY A 53 1.01 -2.22 4.63
N ILE A 54 1.65 -1.89 3.50
CA ILE A 54 2.58 -0.75 3.40
C ILE A 54 1.92 0.58 3.75
N ASN A 55 0.60 0.72 3.54
CA ASN A 55 -0.11 1.92 3.98
C ASN A 55 -0.04 2.17 5.48
N LEU A 56 0.20 1.15 6.32
CA LEU A 56 0.38 1.33 7.76
C LEU A 56 1.65 2.13 8.08
N LEU A 57 2.73 1.94 7.30
CA LEU A 57 3.97 2.70 7.44
C LEU A 57 3.76 4.16 7.03
N VAL A 58 3.04 4.37 5.92
CA VAL A 58 2.68 5.70 5.42
C VAL A 58 1.77 6.41 6.40
N LEU A 59 0.77 5.71 6.93
CA LEU A 59 -0.13 6.18 7.97
C LEU A 59 0.68 6.65 9.18
N ARG A 60 1.60 5.82 9.71
CA ARG A 60 2.43 6.19 10.86
C ARG A 60 3.21 7.47 10.60
N TYR A 61 3.82 7.61 9.42
CA TYR A 61 4.56 8.82 9.06
C TYR A 61 3.67 10.06 9.03
N TYR A 62 2.51 10.00 8.36
CA TYR A 62 1.62 11.15 8.21
C TYR A 62 0.85 11.49 9.49
N PHE A 63 0.44 10.48 10.27
CA PHE A 63 -0.34 10.64 11.49
C PHE A 63 0.53 11.00 12.69
N VAL A 64 1.62 10.26 12.92
CA VAL A 64 2.46 10.41 14.12
C VAL A 64 3.54 11.48 13.94
N LYS A 65 4.28 11.43 12.84
CA LYS A 65 5.42 12.34 12.63
C LYS A 65 4.97 13.71 12.12
N LEU A 66 4.13 13.75 11.09
CA LEU A 66 3.67 15.00 10.48
C LEU A 66 2.43 15.60 11.14
N LYS A 67 1.70 14.83 11.95
CA LYS A 67 0.44 15.24 12.60
C LYS A 67 -0.62 15.73 11.59
N TYR A 68 -0.64 15.17 10.39
CA TYR A 68 -1.62 15.50 9.34
C TYR A 68 -2.86 14.64 9.52
N GLU A 69 -3.72 15.01 10.47
CA GLU A 69 -4.89 14.22 10.83
C GLU A 69 -5.84 13.93 9.66
N ARG A 70 -6.11 14.92 8.79
CA ARG A 70 -7.05 14.72 7.67
C ARG A 70 -6.44 13.77 6.65
N THR A 71 -5.20 14.02 6.23
CA THR A 71 -4.47 13.14 5.30
C THR A 71 -4.38 11.73 5.85
N GLY A 72 -4.00 11.58 7.13
CA GLY A 72 -3.87 10.28 7.79
C GLY A 72 -5.19 9.53 7.90
N LYS A 73 -6.30 10.21 8.27
CA LYS A 73 -7.65 9.61 8.29
C LYS A 73 -8.07 9.15 6.88
N THR A 74 -7.77 9.92 5.84
CA THR A 74 -8.08 9.52 4.46
C THR A 74 -7.24 8.33 3.99
N ILE A 75 -5.94 8.27 4.33
CA ILE A 75 -5.09 7.09 4.05
C ILE A 75 -5.66 5.86 4.73
N LEU A 76 -6.07 5.98 6.01
CA LEU A 76 -6.69 4.88 6.76
C LEU A 76 -7.97 4.40 6.06
N PHE A 77 -8.84 5.32 5.69
CA PHE A 77 -10.09 5.02 4.99
C PHE A 77 -9.84 4.29 3.67
N MET A 78 -8.90 4.77 2.85
CA MET A 78 -8.52 4.10 1.60
C MET A 78 -7.94 2.70 1.85
N THR A 79 -7.15 2.54 2.92
CA THR A 79 -6.60 1.23 3.31
C THR A 79 -7.72 0.25 3.66
N PHE A 80 -8.72 0.69 4.42
CA PHE A 80 -9.90 -0.14 4.72
C PHE A 80 -10.66 -0.53 3.45
N LEU A 81 -10.86 0.40 2.51
CA LEU A 81 -11.49 0.08 1.22
C LEU A 81 -10.71 -0.99 0.45
N TYR A 82 -9.38 -0.91 0.42
CA TYR A 82 -8.54 -1.94 -0.21
C TYR A 82 -8.66 -3.30 0.47
N VAL A 83 -8.66 -3.33 1.81
CA VAL A 83 -8.82 -4.58 2.57
C VAL A 83 -10.19 -5.21 2.28
N ILE A 84 -11.26 -4.41 2.31
CA ILE A 84 -12.61 -4.88 1.98
C ILE A 84 -12.66 -5.40 0.54
N ALA A 85 -12.12 -4.64 -0.42
CA ALA A 85 -12.06 -5.07 -1.80
C ALA A 85 -11.29 -6.40 -1.94
N PHE A 86 -10.15 -6.55 -1.27
CA PHE A 86 -9.38 -7.79 -1.28
C PHE A 86 -10.23 -8.99 -0.86
N PHE A 87 -10.93 -8.92 0.28
CA PHE A 87 -11.78 -10.01 0.77
C PHE A 87 -13.07 -10.23 -0.03
N LEU A 88 -13.50 -9.27 -0.85
CA LEU A 88 -14.64 -9.45 -1.76
C LEU A 88 -14.25 -10.16 -3.06
N TYR A 89 -13.00 -10.01 -3.51
CA TYR A 89 -12.50 -10.60 -4.75
C TYR A 89 -11.72 -11.92 -4.57
N TYR A 90 -11.26 -12.21 -3.34
CA TYR A 90 -10.46 -13.38 -2.96
C TYR A 90 -11.07 -14.07 -1.74
#